data_AF-A0A645IZQ6-F1
#
_entry.id   AF-A0A645IZQ6-F1
#
_cell.length_a   1.000
_cell.length_b   1.000
_cell.length_c   1.000
_cell.angle_alpha   90.00
_cell.angle_beta   90.00
_cell.angle_gamma   90.00
#
_symmetry.space_group_name_H-M   'P 1'
#
loop_
_entity.id
_entity.type
_entity.pdbx_description
1 polymer ?
#
loop_
_entity_poly.entity_id
_entity_poly.type
_entity_poly.pdbx_seq_one_letter_code
_entity_poly.pdbx_strand_id
1 'polypeptide(L)'
;MTLASGSLPLLVISSVGFGATFMGTTSLVMPLARQLSVPRNINLLGLVTLTYGIGQILGPLLTSLLGSGALAIVNATVCGAVALFIAALISLTQLYKQRFASPKRV
;
A
#
# COMPACT_ATOMS: atom_id res chain seq x y z
N MET A 1 6.04 -15.12 27.68
CA MET A 1 5.10 -15.29 26.55
C MET A 1 3.89 -14.39 26.77
N THR A 2 4.08 -13.06 26.77
CA THR A 2 3.04 -12.13 27.27
C THR A 2 3.02 -10.83 26.46
N LEU A 3 3.02 -10.93 25.12
CA LEU A 3 2.82 -9.78 24.23
C LEU A 3 1.52 -9.90 23.40
N ALA A 4 0.60 -10.77 23.82
CA ALA A 4 -0.68 -11.01 23.15
C ALA A 4 -1.91 -10.51 23.94
N SER A 5 -1.72 -9.89 25.11
CA SER A 5 -2.84 -9.35 25.90
C SER A 5 -2.86 -7.82 25.84
N GLY A 6 -3.78 -7.32 25.00
CA GLY A 6 -4.31 -5.96 25.04
C GLY A 6 -5.74 -5.94 24.49
N SER A 7 -5.99 -6.68 23.41
CA SER A 7 -7.27 -7.32 23.07
C SER A 7 -7.11 -7.99 21.70
N LEU A 8 -7.23 -9.31 21.65
CA LEU A 8 -7.26 -10.09 20.40
C LEU A 8 -8.21 -9.47 19.33
N PRO A 9 -9.37 -8.89 19.70
CA PRO A 9 -10.18 -8.09 18.79
C PRO A 9 -9.44 -6.94 18.09
N LEU A 10 -8.64 -6.13 18.79
CA LEU A 10 -7.90 -5.02 18.18
C LEU A 10 -6.84 -5.51 17.19
N LEU A 11 -6.21 -6.64 17.46
CA LEU A 11 -5.25 -7.27 16.53
C LEU A 11 -5.95 -7.75 15.26
N VAL A 12 -7.12 -8.37 15.40
CA VAL A 12 -7.94 -8.83 14.26
C VAL A 12 -8.42 -7.62 13.44
N ILE A 13 -8.97 -6.59 14.09
CA ILE A 13 -9.44 -5.38 13.40
C ILE A 13 -8.28 -4.70 12.66
N SER A 14 -7.11 -4.58 13.29
CA SER A 14 -5.94 -3.94 12.68
C SER A 14 -5.41 -4.75 11.49
N SER A 15 -5.31 -6.07 11.62
CA SER A 15 -4.83 -6.94 10.54
C SER A 15 -5.81 -6.99 9.37
N VAL A 16 -7.12 -7.06 9.63
CA VAL A 16 -8.15 -6.97 8.59
C VAL A 16 -8.13 -5.61 7.91
N GLY A 17 -8.04 -4.50 8.65
CA GLY A 17 -7.99 -3.16 8.08
C GLY A 17 -6.74 -2.92 7.22
N PHE A 18 -5.58 -3.36 7.71
CA PHE A 18 -4.32 -3.32 6.96
C PHE A 18 -4.41 -4.17 5.68
N GLY A 19 -4.87 -5.42 5.81
CA GLY A 19 -5.02 -6.34 4.68
C GLY A 19 -6.04 -5.87 3.64
N ALA A 20 -7.18 -5.34 4.07
CA ALA A 20 -8.23 -4.82 3.19
C ALA A 20 -7.75 -3.59 2.41
N THR A 21 -7.00 -2.68 3.03
CA THR A 21 -6.43 -1.51 2.35
C THR A 21 -5.39 -1.91 1.31
N PHE A 22 -4.50 -2.83 1.67
CA PHE A 22 -3.52 -3.40 0.74
C PHE A 22 -4.19 -4.12 -0.44
N MET A 23 -5.21 -4.94 -0.17
CA MET A 23 -5.95 -5.63 -1.21
C MET A 23 -6.75 -4.67 -2.11
N GLY A 24 -7.36 -3.63 -1.52
CA GLY A 24 -8.10 -2.61 -2.27
C GLY A 24 -7.20 -1.84 -3.24
N THR A 25 -6.04 -1.37 -2.75
CA THR A 25 -5.05 -0.67 -3.59
C THR A 25 -4.53 -1.55 -4.71
N THR A 26 -4.08 -2.77 -4.40
CA THR A 26 -3.56 -3.71 -5.42
C THR A 26 -4.61 -4.11 -6.46
N SER A 27 -5.88 -4.28 -6.05
CA SER A 27 -6.99 -4.59 -6.96
C SER A 27 -7.31 -3.44 -7.92
N LEU A 28 -7.13 -2.19 -7.48
CA LEU A 28 -7.37 -1.00 -8.31
C LEU A 28 -6.22 -0.70 -9.27
N VAL A 29 -4.98 -1.03 -8.91
CA VAL A 29 -3.80 -0.73 -9.73
C VAL A 29 -3.91 -1.34 -11.12
N MET A 30 -4.42 -2.57 -11.26
CA MET A 30 -4.49 -3.27 -12.54
C MET A 30 -5.54 -2.66 -13.51
N PRO A 31 -6.81 -2.43 -13.13
CA PRO A 31 -7.76 -1.68 -13.93
C PRO A 31 -7.27 -0.27 -14.28
N LEU A 32 -6.68 0.46 -13.32
CA LEU A 32 -6.22 1.82 -13.54
C LEU A 32 -5.05 1.86 -14.54
N ALA A 33 -4.10 0.94 -14.41
CA ALA A 33 -2.99 0.79 -15.36
C ALA A 33 -3.48 0.46 -16.78
N ARG A 34 -4.58 -0.27 -16.93
CA ARG A 34 -5.19 -0.54 -18.24
C ARG A 34 -5.96 0.64 -18.82
N GLN A 35 -6.54 1.49 -17.98
CA GLN A 35 -7.27 2.70 -18.42
C GLN A 35 -6.33 3.86 -18.81
N LEU A 36 -5.11 3.87 -18.27
CA LEU A 36 -4.07 4.81 -18.68
C LEU A 36 -3.62 4.45 -20.10
N SER A 37 -3.95 5.32 -21.07
CA SER A 37 -3.48 5.21 -22.46
C SER A 37 -2.00 5.55 -22.51
N VAL A 38 -1.16 4.53 -22.33
CA VAL A 38 0.29 4.71 -22.29
C VAL A 38 0.89 4.47 -23.67
N PRO A 39 1.88 5.27 -24.11
CA PRO A 39 2.53 5.12 -25.40
C PRO A 39 3.02 3.68 -25.62
N ARG A 40 2.86 3.20 -26.87
CA ARG A 40 2.98 1.80 -27.31
C ARG A 40 4.29 1.07 -26.95
N ASN A 41 5.28 1.75 -26.36
CA ASN A 41 6.61 1.24 -26.02
C ASN A 41 6.80 0.87 -24.54
N ILE A 42 5.86 1.14 -23.64
CA ILE A 42 6.00 0.80 -22.20
C ILE A 42 4.88 -0.12 -21.73
N ASN A 43 5.26 -1.31 -21.27
CA ASN A 43 4.34 -2.27 -20.68
C ASN A 43 4.06 -1.90 -19.22
N LEU A 44 3.07 -1.05 -18.98
CA LEU A 44 2.65 -0.66 -17.62
C LEU A 44 2.39 -1.85 -16.70
N LEU A 45 1.86 -2.95 -17.26
CA LEU A 45 1.59 -4.17 -16.49
C LEU A 45 2.89 -4.79 -15.98
N GLY A 46 3.93 -4.80 -16.83
CA GLY A 46 5.27 -5.22 -16.45
C GLY A 46 5.90 -4.31 -15.40
N LEU A 47 5.71 -2.98 -15.53
CA LEU A 47 6.20 -2.01 -14.55
C LEU A 47 5.52 -2.19 -13.18
N VAL A 48 4.20 -2.30 -13.14
CA VAL A 48 3.43 -2.57 -11.92
C VAL A 48 3.93 -3.85 -11.24
N THR A 49 4.11 -4.92 -12.02
CA THR A 49 4.59 -6.21 -11.51
C THR A 49 6.01 -6.10 -10.96
N LEU A 50 6.90 -5.38 -11.66
CA LEU A 50 8.27 -5.15 -11.22
C LEU A 50 8.30 -4.37 -9.90
N THR A 51 7.54 -3.28 -9.81
CA THR A 51 7.45 -2.48 -8.58
C THR A 51 6.93 -3.33 -7.42
N TYR A 52 5.93 -4.18 -7.67
CA TYR A 52 5.41 -5.11 -6.67
C TYR A 52 6.47 -6.12 -6.22
N GLY A 53 7.20 -6.72 -7.16
CA GLY A 53 8.29 -7.65 -6.86
C GLY A 53 9.43 -7.02 -6.05
N ILE A 54 9.82 -5.78 -6.35
CA ILE A 54 10.80 -5.02 -5.57
C ILE A 54 10.31 -4.85 -4.12
N GLY A 55 9.04 -4.48 -3.93
CA GLY A 55 8.44 -4.34 -2.60
C GLY A 55 8.44 -5.65 -1.80
N GLN A 56 8.19 -6.79 -2.46
CA GLN A 56 8.20 -8.10 -1.82
C GLN A 56 9.59 -8.53 -1.34
N ILE A 57 10.66 -8.08 -1.99
CA ILE A 57 12.04 -8.37 -1.57
C ILE A 57 12.50 -7.37 -0.50
N LEU A 58 12.25 -6.08 -0.71
CA LEU A 58 12.68 -5.03 0.21
C LEU A 58 11.93 -5.07 1.55
N GLY A 59 10.66 -5.48 1.57
CA GLY A 59 9.85 -5.53 2.80
C GLY A 59 10.46 -6.40 3.90
N PRO A 60 10.71 -7.70 3.65
CA PRO A 60 11.39 -8.59 4.60
C PRO A 60 12.82 -8.15 4.93
N LEU A 61 13.54 -7.58 3.96
CA LEU A 61 14.91 -7.08 4.17
C LEU A 61 14.91 -5.92 5.17
N LEU A 62 14.06 -4.91 4.98
CA LEU A 62 13.91 -3.79 5.90
C LEU A 62 13.41 -4.26 7.27
N THR A 63 12.44 -5.18 7.30
CA THR A 63 11.95 -5.76 8.57
C THR A 63 13.06 -6.46 9.34
N SER A 64 13.99 -7.14 8.64
CA SER A 64 15.14 -7.80 9.25
C SER A 64 16.17 -6.80 9.81
N LEU A 65 16.29 -5.61 9.22
CA LEU A 65 17.14 -4.53 9.74
C LEU A 65 16.55 -3.85 10.99
N LEU A 66 15.23 -3.93 11.17
CA LEU A 66 14.52 -3.40 12.35
C LEU A 66 14.69 -4.27 13.61
N GLY A 67 15.43 -5.38 13.51
CA GLY A 67 15.73 -6.29 14.62
C GLY A 67 14.94 -7.59 14.57
N SER A 68 14.98 -8.36 15.67
CA SER A 68 14.30 -9.64 15.79
C SER A 68 13.25 -9.63 16.91
N GLY A 69 12.20 -10.44 16.75
CA GLY A 69 11.14 -10.60 17.73
C GLY A 69 9.96 -9.64 17.59
N ALA A 70 9.09 -9.60 18.60
CA ALA A 70 7.80 -8.91 18.51
C ALA A 70 7.90 -7.38 18.35
N LEU A 71 8.94 -6.75 18.89
CA LEU A 71 9.17 -5.31 18.71
C LEU A 71 9.50 -4.94 17.25
N ALA A 72 10.23 -5.81 16.54
CA ALA A 72 10.53 -5.61 15.13
C ALA A 72 9.25 -5.68 14.28
N ILE A 73 8.32 -6.59 14.61
CA ILE A 73 7.02 -6.71 13.95
C ILE A 73 6.18 -5.44 14.18
N VAL A 74 6.15 -4.92 15.41
CA VAL A 74 5.43 -3.67 15.71
C VAL A 74 6.03 -2.50 14.95
N ASN A 75 7.36 -2.32 14.99
CA ASN A 75 8.04 -1.23 14.26
C ASN A 75 7.84 -1.34 12.74
N ALA A 76 7.91 -2.54 12.18
CA ALA A 76 7.66 -2.77 10.76
C ALA A 76 6.20 -2.49 10.38
N THR A 77 5.24 -2.86 11.24
CA THR A 77 3.81 -2.60 11.03
C THR A 77 3.51 -1.10 11.08
N VAL A 78 4.08 -0.36 12.04
CA VAL A 78 3.94 1.10 12.13
C VAL A 78 4.56 1.77 10.92
N CYS A 79 5.76 1.34 10.51
CA CYS A 79 6.41 1.85 9.29
C CYS A 79 5.54 1.63 8.05
N GLY A 80 4.98 0.42 7.89
CA GLY A 80 4.04 0.10 6.81
C GLY A 80 2.76 0.94 6.85
N ALA A 81 2.20 1.17 8.04
CA ALA A 81 1.02 2.01 8.22
C ALA A 81 1.30 3.47 7.81
N VAL A 82 2.45 4.03 8.20
CA VAL A 82 2.86 5.38 7.78
C VAL A 82 3.03 5.46 6.27
N ALA A 83 3.67 4.47 5.65
CA ALA A 83 3.83 4.42 4.19
C ALA A 83 2.48 4.39 3.46
N LEU A 84 1.53 3.57 3.92
CA LEU A 84 0.17 3.53 3.37
C LEU A 84 -0.59 4.85 3.56
N PHE A 85 -0.40 5.50 4.71
CA PHE A 85 -1.03 6.80 4.98
C PHE A 85 -0.51 7.89 4.04
N ILE A 86 0.80 7.94 3.81
CA ILE A 86 1.41 8.86 2.83
C ILE A 86 0.87 8.57 1.43
N ALA A 87 0.81 7.30 1.03
CA ALA A 87 0.25 6.91 -0.26
C ALA A 87 -1.22 7.36 -0.41
N ALA A 88 -2.03 7.20 0.64
CA ALA A 88 -3.41 7.65 0.66
C ALA A 88 -3.53 9.18 0.53
N LEU A 89 -2.67 9.96 1.21
CA LEU A 89 -2.62 11.41 1.05
C LEU A 89 -2.24 11.83 -0.37
N ILE A 90 -1.27 11.16 -0.98
CA ILE A 90 -0.89 11.41 -2.37
C ILE A 90 -2.08 11.10 -3.30
N SER A 91 -2.72 9.95 -3.14
CA SER A 91 -3.91 9.58 -3.93
C SER A 91 -5.05 10.58 -3.75
N LEU A 92 -5.29 11.06 -2.52
CA LEU A 92 -6.32 12.06 -2.23
C LEU A 92 -6.02 13.40 -2.91
N THR A 93 -4.78 13.90 -2.81
CA THR A 93 -4.38 15.14 -3.49
C THR A 93 -4.51 15.03 -5.02
N GLN A 94 -4.19 13.87 -5.60
CA GLN A 94 -4.39 13.60 -7.02
C GLN A 94 -5.87 13.57 -7.40
N LEU A 95 -6.72 12.95 -6.58
CA LEU A 95 -8.17 12.93 -6.79
C LEU A 95 -8.75 14.36 -6.74
N TYR A 96 -8.33 15.17 -5.77
CA TYR A 96 -8.69 16.59 -5.70
C TYR A 96 -8.23 17.32 -6.96
N LYS A 97 -6.97 17.19 -7.36
CA LYS A 97 -6.47 17.82 -8.60
C LYS A 97 -7.29 17.41 -9.82
N GLN A 98 -7.61 16.13 -10.00
CA GLN A 98 -8.41 15.66 -11.13
C GLN A 98 -9.84 16.21 -11.10
N ARG A 99 -10.49 16.23 -9.91
CA ARG A 99 -11.86 16.71 -9.75
C ARG A 99 -11.98 18.22 -9.98
N PHE A 100 -10.97 19.00 -9.62
CA PHE A 100 -10.94 20.46 -9.80
C PHE A 100 -10.38 20.90 -11.17
N ALA A 101 -9.51 20.10 -11.81
CA ALA A 101 -8.96 20.38 -13.14
C ALA A 101 -9.87 19.90 -14.29
N SER A 102 -10.92 19.13 -14.01
CA SER A 102 -11.91 18.73 -15.01
C SER A 102 -13.21 19.52 -14.82
N PRO A 103 -13.37 20.71 -15.43
CA PRO A 103 -14.70 21.27 -15.61
C PRO A 103 -15.46 20.27 -16.46
N LYS A 104 -16.60 19.79 -15.96
CA LYS A 104 -17.45 18.77 -16.54
C LYS A 104 -17.38 18.76 -18.08
N ARG A 105 -16.79 17.74 -18.68
CA ARG A 105 -17.14 17.36 -20.06
C ARG A 105 -18.50 16.66 -19.97
N VAL A 106 -19.56 17.45 -19.95
CA VAL A 106 -20.92 17.03 -20.32
C VAL A 106 -21.04 17.18 -21.83
#